data_AF-A0A9E4HJ40-F1
#
_entry.id   AF-A0A9E4HJ40-F1
#
_cell.length_a   1.000
_cell.length_b   1.000
_cell.length_c   1.000
_cell.angle_alpha   90.00
_cell.angle_beta   90.00
_cell.angle_gamma   90.00
#
_symmetry.space_group_name_H-M   'P 1'
#
loop_
_entity.id
_entity.type
_entity.pdbx_description
1 polymer ?
#
loop_
_entity_poly.entity_id
_entity_poly.type
_entity_poly.pdbx_seq_one_letter_code
_entity_poly.pdbx_strand_id
1 'polypeptide(L)' 'MQFLVIAKDGTDEGALERRMKVRDAHLAGVRKLHEEGKFIKGGAILDEEGRMVGSGVIVAFAS' A
#
# COMPACT_ATOMS: atom_id res chain seq x y z
N MET A 1 -17.61 -5.42 5.96
CA MET A 1 -16.74 -6.59 5.73
C MET A 1 -15.27 -6.17 5.77
N GLN A 2 -14.36 -7.09 6.12
CA GLN A 2 -12.91 -6.85 6.06
C GLN A 2 -12.33 -7.46 4.78
N PHE A 3 -11.31 -6.81 4.23
CA PHE A 3 -10.65 -7.22 3.00
C PHE A 3 -9.14 -7.17 3.19
N LEU A 4 -8.46 -8.19 2.66
CA LEU A 4 -7.02 -8.16 2.44
C LEU A 4 -6.75 -7.72 1.01
N VAL A 5 -6.10 -6.58 0.84
CA VAL A 5 -5.66 -6.08 -0.46
C VAL A 5 -4.16 -6.28 -0.57
N ILE A 6 -3.75 -7.03 -1.60
CA ILE A 6 -2.35 -7.26 -1.95
C ILE A 6 -2.11 -6.61 -3.30
N ALA A 7 -1.21 -5.61 -3.33
CA ALA A 7 -0.76 -4.97 -4.55
C ALA A 7 0.73 -5.23 -4.73
N LYS A 8 1.13 -5.73 -5.91
CA LYS A 8 2.53 -5.94 -6.29
C LYS A 8 2.97 -4.82 -7.23
N ASP A 9 4.19 -4.35 -7.07
CA ASP A 9 4.75 -3.34 -7.97
C ASP A 9 5.08 -3.98 -9.33
N GLY A 10 5.34 -3.13 -10.33
CA GLY A 10 5.95 -3.58 -11.59
C GLY A 10 7.37 -4.11 -11.36
N THR A 11 7.86 -4.93 -12.28
CA THR A 11 9.22 -5.52 -12.22
C THR A 11 10.19 -4.88 -13.22
N ASP A 12 9.75 -3.86 -13.96
CA ASP A 12 10.59 -3.08 -14.86
C ASP A 12 11.44 -2.05 -14.11
N GLU A 13 12.51 -1.58 -14.76
CA GLU A 13 13.49 -0.65 -14.16
C GLU A 13 12.87 0.65 -13.62
N GLY A 14 11.74 1.11 -14.18
CA GLY A 14 11.06 2.32 -13.74
C GLY A 14 10.09 2.13 -12.58
N ALA A 15 9.89 0.90 -12.08
CA ALA A 15 8.86 0.61 -11.08
C ALA A 15 9.08 1.35 -9.76
N LEU A 16 10.32 1.36 -9.25
CA LEU A 16 10.64 2.05 -8.00
C LEU A 16 10.43 3.57 -8.13
N GLU A 17 10.83 4.17 -9.25
CA GLU A 17 10.62 5.60 -9.51
C GLU A 17 9.13 5.94 -9.51
N ARG A 18 8.31 5.17 -10.23
CA ARG A 18 6.85 5.37 -10.26
C ARG A 18 6.25 5.24 -8.86
N ARG A 19 6.69 4.26 -8.06
CA ARG A 19 6.26 4.09 -6.66
C ARG A 19 6.59 5.32 -5.82
N MET A 20 7.84 5.78 -5.89
CA MET A 20 8.30 6.90 -5.07
C MET A 20 7.59 8.20 -5.46
N LYS A 21 7.36 8.42 -6.76
CA LYS A 21 6.65 9.59 -7.29
C LYS A 21 5.22 9.75 -6.73
N VAL A 22 4.53 8.65 -6.43
CA VAL A 22 3.15 8.67 -5.90
C VAL A 22 3.07 8.44 -4.39
N ARG A 23 4.22 8.25 -3.71
CA ARG A 23 4.26 7.81 -2.31
C ARG A 23 3.50 8.74 -1.38
N ASP A 24 3.68 10.05 -1.50
CA ASP A 24 3.03 11.02 -0.61
C ASP A 24 1.52 11.02 -0.79
N ALA A 25 1.04 11.00 -2.03
CA ALA A 25 -0.39 10.90 -2.34
C ALA A 25 -0.99 9.58 -1.84
N HIS A 26 -0.27 8.46 -2.01
CA HIS A 26 -0.66 7.17 -1.48
C HIS A 26 -0.80 7.19 0.06
N LEU A 27 0.21 7.73 0.77
CA LEU A 27 0.18 7.84 2.23
C LEU A 27 -0.90 8.80 2.73
N ALA A 28 -1.20 9.87 2.00
CA ALA A 28 -2.34 10.74 2.30
C ALA A 28 -3.67 9.98 2.23
N GLY A 29 -3.84 9.10 1.24
CA GLY A 29 -5.00 8.20 1.15
C GLY A 29 -5.10 7.23 2.32
N VAL A 30 -3.97 6.64 2.73
CA VAL A 30 -3.93 5.74 3.91
C VAL A 30 -4.29 6.49 5.20
N ARG A 31 -3.76 7.72 5.40
CA ARG A 31 -4.11 8.55 6.56
C ARG A 31 -5.60 8.85 6.62
N LYS A 32 -6.20 9.24 5.49
CA LYS A 32 -7.64 9.46 5.41
C LYS A 32 -8.43 8.19 5.76
N LEU A 33 -8.05 7.03 5.23
CA LEU A 33 -8.72 5.76 5.57
C LEU A 33 -8.55 5.40 7.05
N HIS A 34 -7.42 5.72 7.66
CA HIS A 34 -7.19 5.54 9.08
C HIS A 34 -8.09 6.45 9.92
N GLU A 35 -8.19 7.74 9.57
CA GLU A 35 -9.10 8.71 10.21
C GLU A 35 -10.56 8.29 10.10
N GLU A 36 -10.96 7.67 8.98
CA GLU A 36 -12.29 7.11 8.76
C GLU A 36 -12.54 5.76 9.48
N GLY A 37 -11.54 5.22 10.19
CA GLY A 37 -11.63 3.91 10.85
C GLY A 37 -11.66 2.72 9.87
N LYS A 38 -11.32 2.94 8.60
CA LYS A 38 -11.35 1.94 7.53
C LYS A 38 -10.03 1.23 7.31
N PHE A 39 -8.91 1.84 7.71
CA PHE A 39 -7.59 1.19 7.67
C PHE A 39 -7.32 0.45 8.98
N ILE A 40 -7.18 -0.87 8.93
CA ILE A 40 -6.93 -1.71 10.12
C ILE A 40 -5.43 -1.87 10.35
N LYS A 41 -4.71 -2.34 9.32
CA LYS A 41 -3.26 -2.60 9.39
C LYS A 41 -2.68 -2.77 8.00
N GLY A 42 -1.43 -2.41 7.79
CA GLY A 42 -0.76 -2.71 6.52
C GLY A 42 0.62 -2.09 6.41
N GLY A 43 1.30 -2.38 5.31
CA GLY A 43 2.65 -1.89 5.05
C GLY A 43 3.18 -2.31 3.69
N ALA A 44 4.43 -1.92 3.44
CA ALA A 44 5.16 -2.35 2.25
C ALA A 44 5.50 -3.84 2.36
N ILE A 45 5.42 -4.54 1.23
CA ILE A 45 6.04 -5.86 1.06
C ILE A 45 7.48 -5.59 0.67
N LEU A 46 8.43 -6.24 1.36
CA LEU A 46 9.85 -6.14 1.08
C LEU A 46 10.35 -7.41 0.40
N ASP A 47 11.33 -7.29 -0.48
CA ASP A 47 12.14 -8.41 -0.95
C ASP A 47 13.25 -8.76 0.07
N GLU A 48 14.08 -9.74 -0.28
CA GLU A 48 15.18 -10.23 0.58
C GLU A 48 16.23 -9.16 0.85
N GLU A 49 16.38 -8.18 -0.05
CA GLU A 49 17.30 -7.05 0.09
C GLU A 49 16.65 -5.83 0.79
N GLY A 50 15.40 -5.97 1.25
CA GLY A 50 14.67 -4.90 1.94
C GLY A 50 14.09 -3.85 1.01
N ARG A 51 14.13 -4.04 -0.32
CA ARG A 51 13.50 -3.11 -1.27
C ARG A 51 12.01 -3.33 -1.24
N MET A 52 11.25 -2.25 -1.38
CA MET A 52 9.81 -2.35 -1.38
C MET A 52 9.32 -2.84 -2.75
N VAL A 53 8.60 -3.96 -2.78
CA VAL A 53 8.12 -4.65 -4.00
C VAL A 53 6.59 -4.79 -4.07
N GLY A 54 5.90 -4.21 -3.10
CA GLY A 54 4.45 -4.08 -3.12
C GLY A 54 3.91 -3.51 -1.82
N SER A 55 2.62 -3.72 -1.58
CA SER A 55 1.93 -3.40 -0.34
C SER A 55 0.88 -4.45 0.01
N GLY A 56 0.70 -4.70 1.30
CA GLY A 56 -0.39 -5.51 1.84
C GLY A 56 -1.14 -4.71 2.90
N VAL A 57 -2.46 -4.57 2.74
CA VAL A 57 -3.29 -3.82 3.69
C VAL A 57 -4.58 -4.57 4.02
N ILE A 58 -4.99 -4.47 5.27
CA ILE A 58 -6.27 -4.92 5.81
C ILE A 58 -7.14 -3.70 6.00
N VAL A 59 -8.31 -3.71 5.37
CA VAL A 59 -9.26 -2.59 5.34
C VAL A 59 -10.68 -3.06 5.63
N ALA A 60 -11.52 -2.17 6.12
CA ALA A 60 -12.92 -2.43 6.40
C ALA A 60 -13.83 -1.47 5.63
N PHE A 61 -14.81 -2.01 4.91
CA PHE A 61 -15.81 -1.25 4.18
C PHE A 61 -17.21 -1.82 4.39
N ALA A 62 -18.24 -1.00 4.23
CA ALA A 62 -19.62 -1.47 4.07
C ALA A 62 -19.73 -2.16 2.70
N SER A 63 -20.35 -3.34 2.68
CA SER A 63 -20.64 -4.12 1.46
C SER A 63 -22.05 -3.83 0.99
#